data_AF-A0A962N7H5-F1
#
_entry.id   AF-A0A962N7H5-F1
#
_cell.length_a   1.000
_cell.length_b   1.000
_cell.length_c   1.000
_cell.angle_alpha   90.00
_cell.angle_beta   90.00
_cell.angle_gamma   90.00
#
_symmetry.space_group_name_H-M   'P 1'
#
loop_
_entity.id
_entity.type
_entity.pdbx_description
1 polymer ?
#
loop_
_entity_poly.entity_id
_entity_poly.type
_entity_poly.pdbx_seq_one_letter_code
_entity_poly.pdbx_strand_id
1 'polypeptide(L)'
;MNSQDPPPPIISSARLLAFVVIPDTQPYTGRICLLVDGKRLERVPCLAICRNYRQPDDILLLFCDEDWNSLGCIGVASVEDGQLQAERDYPGLQSHWVDSPYDDPAIARYLRDELGVDPASEWWAFRCSFCLAECEGMAISQGNATICRRCINHFHASIHELDD
;
A
#
# COMPACT_ATOMS: atom_id res chain seq x y z
N MET A 1 -23.77 -14.20 -5.76
CA MET A 1 -23.61 -13.74 -4.37
C MET A 1 -22.17 -14.05 -3.99
N ASN A 2 -21.24 -13.18 -4.34
CA ASN A 2 -19.84 -13.34 -3.91
C ASN A 2 -19.71 -12.63 -2.58
N SER A 3 -19.51 -13.40 -1.52
CA SER A 3 -19.09 -12.89 -0.23
C SER A 3 -17.64 -12.47 -0.38
N GLN A 4 -17.38 -11.24 -0.82
CA GLN A 4 -16.04 -10.68 -0.76
C GLN A 4 -15.79 -10.25 0.68
N ASP A 5 -14.81 -10.89 1.30
CA ASP A 5 -14.35 -10.52 2.62
C ASP A 5 -13.94 -9.04 2.63
N PRO A 6 -14.19 -8.33 3.75
CA PRO A 6 -13.77 -6.94 3.87
C PRO A 6 -12.25 -6.83 3.66
N PRO A 7 -11.77 -5.71 3.08
CA PRO A 7 -10.34 -5.47 2.89
C PRO A 7 -9.58 -5.58 4.22
N PRO A 8 -8.30 -6.01 4.20
CA PRO A 8 -7.50 -5.93 5.41
C PRO A 8 -7.31 -4.47 5.88
N PRO A 9 -7.06 -4.24 7.17
CA PRO A 9 -6.83 -2.90 7.71
C PRO A 9 -5.58 -2.20 7.14
N ILE A 10 -4.66 -2.96 6.56
CA ILE A 10 -3.43 -2.49 5.94
C ILE A 10 -3.35 -3.09 4.52
N ILE A 11 -3.24 -2.23 3.51
CA ILE A 11 -3.05 -2.62 2.10
C ILE A 11 -1.80 -1.91 1.59
N SER A 12 -0.83 -2.66 1.04
CA SER A 12 0.43 -2.11 0.53
C SER A 12 1.12 -1.16 1.54
N SER A 13 1.18 -1.57 2.81
CA SER A 13 1.75 -0.80 3.93
C SER A 13 1.01 0.50 4.29
N ALA A 14 -0.18 0.73 3.74
CA ALA A 14 -1.01 1.89 4.00
C ALA A 14 -2.28 1.51 4.78
N ARG A 15 -2.69 2.36 5.73
CA ARG A 15 -3.90 2.16 6.56
C ARG A 15 -5.15 2.42 5.74
N LEU A 16 -6.09 1.48 5.76
CA LEU A 16 -7.38 1.63 5.13
C LEU A 16 -8.22 2.75 5.78
N LEU A 17 -8.73 3.67 4.97
CA LEU A 17 -9.67 4.73 5.37
C LEU A 17 -11.08 4.48 4.85
N ALA A 18 -11.21 4.10 3.58
CA ALA A 18 -12.48 3.76 2.94
C ALA A 18 -12.26 2.76 1.80
N PHE A 19 -13.28 2.02 1.41
CA PHE A 19 -13.20 1.06 0.31
C PHE A 19 -14.51 0.93 -0.45
N VAL A 20 -14.44 0.33 -1.63
CA VAL A 20 -15.60 -0.07 -2.41
C VAL A 20 -15.28 -1.30 -3.24
N VAL A 21 -16.21 -2.26 -3.20
CA VAL A 21 -16.30 -3.34 -4.18
C VAL A 21 -17.14 -2.82 -5.34
N ILE A 22 -16.55 -2.76 -6.53
CA ILE A 22 -17.18 -2.19 -7.71
C ILE A 22 -18.20 -3.21 -8.26
N PRO A 23 -19.50 -2.86 -8.34
CA PRO A 23 -20.49 -3.76 -8.92
C PRO A 23 -20.15 -4.11 -10.38
N ASP A 24 -20.43 -5.35 -10.81
CA ASP A 24 -20.24 -5.77 -12.21
C ASP A 24 -21.03 -4.93 -13.22
N THR A 25 -22.14 -4.34 -12.78
CA THR A 25 -22.98 -3.46 -13.57
C THR A 25 -22.47 -2.01 -13.63
N GLN A 26 -21.43 -1.68 -12.87
CA GLN A 26 -20.90 -0.33 -12.78
C GLN A 26 -20.27 0.07 -14.13
N PRO A 27 -20.73 1.16 -14.78
CA PRO A 27 -20.08 1.66 -15.98
C PRO A 27 -18.61 2.01 -15.73
N TYR A 28 -17.73 1.61 -16.66
CA TYR A 28 -16.32 1.96 -16.64
C TYR A 28 -15.99 2.84 -17.84
N THR A 29 -15.40 4.01 -17.59
CA THR A 29 -15.08 4.99 -18.63
C THR A 29 -13.61 4.98 -19.04
N GLY A 30 -12.72 4.47 -18.18
CA GLY A 30 -11.27 4.58 -18.36
C GLY A 30 -10.83 6.01 -18.64
N ARG A 31 -11.15 6.97 -17.76
CA ARG A 31 -10.70 8.36 -17.84
C ARG A 31 -9.46 8.65 -17.02
N ILE A 32 -9.16 7.82 -16.01
CA ILE A 32 -7.89 7.80 -15.31
C ILE A 32 -6.92 7.00 -16.18
N CYS A 33 -5.74 7.58 -16.42
CA CYS A 33 -4.66 6.92 -17.13
C CYS A 33 -3.59 6.57 -16.10
N LEU A 34 -3.67 5.34 -15.57
CA LEU A 34 -2.63 4.78 -14.72
C LEU A 34 -1.84 3.75 -15.53
N LEU A 35 -0.52 3.91 -15.57
CA LEU A 35 0.38 2.98 -16.27
C LEU A 35 1.13 2.13 -15.24
N VAL A 36 1.07 0.81 -15.40
CA VAL A 36 1.72 -0.20 -14.56
C VAL A 36 2.48 -1.12 -15.50
N ASP A 37 3.79 -1.27 -15.30
CA ASP A 37 4.68 -2.05 -16.17
C ASP A 37 4.56 -1.71 -17.66
N GLY A 38 4.41 -0.42 -17.96
CA GLY A 38 4.27 0.09 -19.33
C GLY A 38 2.91 -0.21 -19.99
N LYS A 39 1.96 -0.79 -19.25
CA LYS A 39 0.60 -1.04 -19.71
C LYS A 39 -0.39 -0.17 -18.94
N ARG A 40 -1.47 0.19 -19.61
CA ARG A 40 -2.57 0.89 -18.95
C ARG A 40 -3.31 -0.08 -18.03
N LEU A 41 -3.50 0.33 -16.78
CA LEU A 41 -4.39 -0.38 -15.87
C LEU A 41 -5.84 -0.18 -16.34
N GLU A 42 -6.53 -1.30 -16.55
CA GLU A 42 -7.92 -1.31 -16.97
C GLU A 42 -8.87 -1.32 -15.75
N ARG A 43 -10.11 -1.76 -15.96
CA ARG A 43 -11.10 -1.92 -14.91
C ARG A 43 -10.55 -2.83 -13.80
N VAL A 44 -10.77 -2.42 -12.55
CA VAL A 44 -10.46 -3.21 -11.35
C VAL A 44 -11.74 -3.53 -10.58
N PRO A 45 -11.78 -4.64 -9.85
CA PRO A 45 -12.96 -5.03 -9.06
C PRO A 45 -13.07 -4.24 -7.75
N CYS A 46 -11.96 -3.71 -7.22
CA CYS A 46 -11.92 -3.09 -5.90
C CYS A 46 -11.14 -1.77 -5.91
N LEU A 47 -11.59 -0.81 -5.11
CA LEU A 47 -10.85 0.41 -4.82
C LEU A 47 -10.73 0.59 -3.31
N ALA A 48 -9.57 1.08 -2.87
CA ALA A 48 -9.33 1.42 -1.48
C ALA A 48 -8.70 2.82 -1.39
N ILE A 49 -9.19 3.63 -0.45
CA ILE A 49 -8.53 4.86 -0.06
C ILE A 49 -7.75 4.56 1.21
N CYS A 50 -6.44 4.71 1.13
CA CYS A 50 -5.54 4.41 2.22
C CYS A 50 -4.69 5.62 2.57
N ARG A 51 -4.10 5.60 3.76
CA ARG A 51 -3.14 6.62 4.22
C ARG A 51 -1.84 5.95 4.60
N ASN A 52 -0.75 6.46 4.07
CA ASN A 52 0.57 5.92 4.40
C ASN A 52 0.84 6.04 5.90
N TYR A 53 1.41 4.98 6.47
CA TYR A 53 1.60 4.89 7.91
C TYR A 53 2.55 6.00 8.38
N ARG A 54 2.17 6.73 9.45
CA ARG A 54 2.84 7.93 9.96
C ARG A 54 3.00 9.12 8.99
N GLN A 55 2.38 9.09 7.81
CA GLN A 55 2.33 10.24 6.89
C GLN A 55 0.88 10.73 6.78
N PRO A 56 0.42 11.63 7.66
CA PRO A 56 -0.99 11.98 7.77
C PRO A 56 -1.57 12.61 6.50
N ASP A 57 -0.71 13.28 5.72
CA ASP A 57 -1.07 14.02 4.51
C ASP A 57 -0.86 13.20 3.21
N ASP A 58 -0.39 11.96 3.32
CA ASP A 58 -0.13 11.09 2.18
C ASP A 58 -1.25 10.05 2.04
N ILE A 59 -2.27 10.45 1.28
CA ILE A 59 -3.47 9.65 1.02
C ILE A 59 -3.40 9.12 -0.41
N LEU A 60 -3.70 7.83 -0.55
CA LEU A 60 -3.60 7.08 -1.78
C LEU A 60 -4.97 6.53 -2.17
N LEU A 61 -5.34 6.65 -3.43
CA LEU A 61 -6.36 5.82 -4.05
C LEU A 61 -5.67 4.60 -4.68
N LEU A 62 -5.91 3.42 -4.11
CA LEU A 62 -5.40 2.14 -4.56
C LEU A 62 -6.42 1.47 -5.48
N PHE A 63 -5.91 0.89 -6.57
CA PHE A 63 -6.66 0.10 -7.53
C PHE A 63 -6.35 -1.38 -7.26
N CYS A 64 -7.33 -2.15 -6.80
CA CYS A 64 -7.09 -3.48 -6.24
C CYS A 64 -7.81 -4.59 -7.01
N ASP A 65 -7.23 -5.79 -7.01
CA ASP A 65 -7.91 -7.01 -7.45
C ASP A 65 -8.96 -7.50 -6.42
N GLU A 66 -9.58 -8.66 -6.70
CA GLU A 66 -10.65 -9.21 -5.85
C GLU A 66 -10.18 -9.61 -4.45
N ASP A 67 -8.87 -9.83 -4.29
CA ASP A 67 -8.19 -10.23 -3.06
C ASP A 67 -7.54 -9.03 -2.34
N TRP A 68 -7.86 -7.80 -2.76
CA TRP A 68 -7.33 -6.55 -2.22
C TRP A 68 -5.82 -6.35 -2.43
N ASN A 69 -5.20 -7.03 -3.38
CA ASN A 69 -3.83 -6.71 -3.78
C ASN A 69 -3.83 -5.42 -4.61
N SER A 70 -2.99 -4.46 -4.25
CA SER A 70 -2.83 -3.22 -5.01
C SER A 70 -2.14 -3.49 -6.35
N LEU A 71 -2.84 -3.18 -7.44
CA LEU A 71 -2.35 -3.20 -8.81
C LEU A 71 -1.74 -1.85 -9.22
N GLY A 72 -2.00 -0.80 -8.46
CA GLY A 72 -1.49 0.55 -8.69
C GLY A 72 -2.11 1.56 -7.74
N CYS A 73 -1.52 2.76 -7.70
CA CYS A 73 -2.03 3.84 -6.87
C CYS A 73 -1.87 5.22 -7.52
N ILE A 74 -2.65 6.18 -7.02
CA ILE A 74 -2.44 7.60 -7.23
C ILE A 74 -2.51 8.33 -5.89
N GLY A 75 -1.76 9.41 -5.74
CA GLY A 75 -1.90 10.32 -4.59
C GLY A 75 -3.14 11.21 -4.74
N VAL A 76 -3.83 11.44 -3.63
CA VAL A 76 -5.04 12.28 -3.53
C VAL A 76 -4.96 13.16 -2.30
N ALA A 77 -5.66 14.30 -2.31
CA ALA A 77 -5.55 15.28 -1.23
C ALA A 77 -6.37 14.91 0.02
N SER A 78 -7.45 14.15 -0.15
CA SER A 78 -8.35 13.73 0.92
C SER A 78 -9.11 12.46 0.54
N VAL A 79 -9.91 11.93 1.47
CA VAL A 79 -10.82 10.82 1.17
C VAL A 79 -11.86 11.24 0.14
N GLU A 80 -12.44 12.42 0.29
CA GLU A 80 -13.43 12.97 -0.64
C GLU A 80 -12.83 13.19 -2.04
N ASP A 81 -11.60 13.70 -2.12
CA ASP A 81 -10.86 13.84 -3.38
C ASP A 81 -10.64 12.47 -4.05
N GLY A 82 -10.27 11.45 -3.27
CA GLY A 82 -10.16 10.07 -3.77
C GLY A 82 -11.47 9.52 -4.32
N GLN A 83 -12.59 9.76 -3.64
CA GLN A 83 -13.92 9.35 -4.10
C GLN A 83 -14.31 10.06 -5.40
N LEU A 84 -14.09 11.38 -5.48
CA LEU A 84 -14.35 12.19 -6.68
C LEU A 84 -13.44 11.80 -7.85
N GLN A 85 -12.21 11.41 -7.56
CA GLN A 85 -11.28 10.93 -8.58
C GLN A 85 -11.74 9.57 -9.12
N ALA A 86 -12.17 8.65 -8.26
CA ALA A 86 -12.74 7.34 -8.66
C ALA A 86 -13.99 7.47 -9.54
N GLU A 87 -14.86 8.45 -9.26
CA GLU A 87 -16.05 8.79 -10.06
C GLU A 87 -15.74 9.05 -11.54
N ARG A 88 -14.52 9.52 -11.85
CA ARG A 88 -14.11 9.73 -13.25
C ARG A 88 -14.09 8.42 -14.01
N ASP A 89 -13.57 7.34 -13.42
CA ASP A 89 -13.55 6.01 -14.04
C ASP A 89 -14.86 5.26 -13.86
N TYR A 90 -15.53 5.45 -12.72
CA TYR A 90 -16.71 4.71 -12.31
C TYR A 90 -17.87 5.67 -11.92
N PRO A 91 -18.64 6.18 -12.90
CA PRO A 91 -19.69 7.16 -12.62
C PRO A 91 -20.83 6.62 -11.75
N GLY A 92 -21.11 7.25 -10.61
CA GLY A 92 -22.13 6.83 -9.64
C GLY A 92 -21.63 5.92 -8.52
N LEU A 93 -20.31 5.71 -8.41
CA LEU A 93 -19.69 4.93 -7.35
C LEU A 93 -19.74 5.61 -5.96
N GLN A 94 -20.04 6.91 -5.89
CA GLN A 94 -20.01 7.71 -4.66
C GLN A 94 -20.89 7.14 -3.55
N SER A 95 -22.05 6.57 -3.89
CA SER A 95 -22.95 5.95 -2.91
C SER A 95 -22.55 4.54 -2.46
N HIS A 96 -21.46 4.00 -3.00
CA HIS A 96 -21.00 2.64 -2.72
C HIS A 96 -19.80 2.57 -1.77
N TRP A 97 -19.21 3.71 -1.41
CA TRP A 97 -18.10 3.77 -0.49
C TRP A 97 -18.51 3.35 0.92
N VAL A 98 -17.65 2.56 1.55
CA VAL A 98 -17.78 2.08 2.92
C VAL A 98 -16.58 2.58 3.71
N ASP A 99 -16.83 3.21 4.86
CA ASP A 99 -15.78 3.64 5.77
C ASP A 99 -15.06 2.42 6.37
N SER A 100 -13.76 2.57 6.62
CA SER A 100 -12.96 1.53 7.27
C SER A 100 -13.57 1.15 8.62
N PRO A 101 -13.88 -0.14 8.84
CA PRO A 101 -14.43 -0.61 10.12
C PRO A 101 -13.35 -0.76 11.20
N TYR A 102 -12.09 -0.49 10.88
CA TYR A 102 -10.94 -0.81 11.72
C TYR A 102 -10.50 0.37 12.59
N ASP A 103 -10.58 0.17 13.90
CA ASP A 103 -10.01 1.06 14.89
C ASP A 103 -8.50 0.80 15.10
N ASP A 104 -7.85 1.69 15.85
CA ASP A 104 -6.42 1.57 16.14
C ASP A 104 -6.05 0.23 16.83
N PRO A 105 -6.83 -0.28 17.80
CA PRO A 105 -6.62 -1.63 18.35
C PRO A 105 -6.70 -2.76 17.32
N ALA A 106 -7.67 -2.73 16.40
CA ALA A 106 -7.81 -3.75 15.36
C ALA A 106 -6.63 -3.73 14.40
N ILE A 107 -6.18 -2.55 13.97
CA ILE A 107 -4.99 -2.37 13.14
C ILE A 107 -3.76 -2.91 13.87
N ALA A 108 -3.57 -2.54 15.14
CA ALA A 108 -2.43 -2.97 15.93
C ALA A 108 -2.38 -4.51 16.10
N ARG A 109 -3.55 -5.15 16.22
CA ARG A 109 -3.67 -6.61 16.27
C ARG A 109 -3.29 -7.24 14.92
N TYR A 110 -3.83 -6.74 13.81
CA TYR A 110 -3.48 -7.24 12.47
C TYR A 110 -1.98 -7.15 12.20
N LEU A 111 -1.36 -6.02 12.53
CA LEU A 111 0.08 -5.83 12.38
C LEU A 111 0.90 -6.87 13.16
N ARG A 112 0.52 -7.19 14.40
CA ARG A 112 1.21 -8.20 15.21
C ARG A 112 0.95 -9.63 14.73
N ASP A 113 -0.32 -9.95 14.54
CA ASP A 113 -0.77 -11.33 14.40
C ASP A 113 -0.60 -11.84 12.97
N GLU A 114 -0.89 -10.99 11.97
CA GLU A 114 -0.86 -11.35 10.56
C GLU A 114 0.45 -10.94 9.88
N LEU A 115 0.99 -9.76 10.21
CA LEU A 115 2.23 -9.26 9.60
C LEU A 115 3.48 -9.51 10.45
N GLY A 116 3.33 -9.94 11.71
CA GLY A 116 4.47 -10.20 12.60
C GLY A 116 5.29 -8.96 12.97
N VAL A 117 4.72 -7.75 12.84
CA VAL A 117 5.41 -6.49 13.13
C VAL A 117 4.86 -5.83 14.39
N ASP A 118 5.73 -5.18 15.16
CA ASP A 118 5.32 -4.37 16.30
C ASP A 118 4.73 -3.03 15.80
N PRO A 119 3.45 -2.70 16.10
CA PRO A 119 2.83 -1.42 15.70
C PRO A 119 3.56 -0.18 16.24
N ALA A 120 4.35 -0.34 17.29
CA ALA A 120 5.18 0.73 17.86
C ALA A 120 6.56 0.87 17.16
N SER A 121 6.99 -0.12 16.39
CA SER A 121 8.25 -0.10 15.63
C SER A 121 8.12 0.61 14.28
N GLU A 122 9.22 1.04 13.67
CA GLU A 122 9.22 1.71 12.36
C GLU A 122 9.12 0.73 11.17
N TRP A 123 8.23 -0.27 11.24
CA TRP A 123 8.06 -1.25 10.17
C TRP A 123 7.64 -0.63 8.82
N TRP A 124 7.06 0.57 8.85
CA TRP A 124 6.74 1.37 7.66
C TRP A 124 7.96 2.14 7.10
N ALA A 125 9.06 2.22 7.84
CA ALA A 125 10.28 2.92 7.48
C ALA A 125 11.42 1.91 7.28
N PHE A 126 11.29 1.01 6.30
CA PHE A 126 12.43 0.18 5.90
C PHE A 126 13.42 1.02 5.11
N ARG A 127 14.27 1.80 5.79
CA ARG A 127 15.43 2.48 5.19
C ARG A 127 16.72 1.85 5.66
N CYS A 128 17.63 1.66 4.73
CA CYS A 128 18.98 1.21 5.03
C CYS A 128 19.72 2.34 5.75
N SER A 129 20.22 2.10 6.95
CA SER A 129 21.04 3.05 7.73
C SER A 129 22.34 3.44 7.04
N PHE A 130 22.76 2.72 5.99
CA PHE A 130 24.00 2.96 5.27
C PHE A 130 23.80 3.74 3.98
N CYS A 131 22.90 3.28 3.10
CA CYS A 131 22.64 3.97 1.83
C CYS A 131 21.44 4.91 1.87
N LEU A 132 20.70 4.96 2.98
CA LEU A 132 19.50 5.77 3.23
C LEU A 132 18.33 5.54 2.26
N ALA A 133 18.51 4.66 1.28
CA ALA A 133 17.48 4.17 0.39
C ALA A 133 16.53 3.24 1.13
N GLU A 134 15.32 3.13 0.62
CA GLU A 134 14.37 2.11 1.06
C GLU A 134 14.97 0.72 0.80
N CYS A 135 14.81 -0.17 1.78
CA CYS A 135 15.30 -1.53 1.68
C CYS A 135 14.39 -2.32 0.74
N GLU A 136 14.81 -2.50 -0.50
CA GLU A 136 14.19 -3.46 -1.40
C GLU A 136 14.63 -4.89 -1.02
N GLY A 137 13.66 -5.73 -0.64
CA GLY A 137 13.88 -7.14 -0.30
C GLY A 137 14.43 -7.38 1.11
N MET A 138 15.35 -8.33 1.26
CA MET A 138 15.87 -8.74 2.57
C MET A 138 16.72 -7.64 3.21
N ALA A 139 16.36 -7.25 4.44
CA ALA A 139 17.14 -6.38 5.29
C ALA A 139 17.48 -7.10 6.61
N ILE A 140 18.66 -6.79 7.17
CA ILE A 140 19.05 -7.24 8.49
C ILE A 140 18.94 -6.05 9.43
N SER A 141 18.23 -6.23 10.55
CA SER A 141 18.09 -5.22 11.59
C SER A 141 18.74 -5.70 12.88
N GLN A 142 19.61 -4.87 13.46
CA GLN A 142 20.22 -5.12 14.77
C GLN A 142 20.43 -3.80 15.52
N GLY A 143 19.91 -3.71 16.75
CA GLY A 143 19.91 -2.45 17.51
C GLY A 143 19.12 -1.36 16.78
N ASN A 144 19.73 -0.18 16.62
CA ASN A 144 19.12 0.97 15.94
C ASN A 144 19.53 1.09 14.46
N ALA A 145 20.02 0.01 13.86
CA ALA A 145 20.49 0.01 12.47
C ALA A 145 19.80 -1.09 11.65
N THR A 146 19.46 -0.76 10.41
CA THR A 146 18.95 -1.68 9.40
C THR A 146 19.86 -1.60 8.19
N ILE A 147 20.32 -2.73 7.65
CA ILE A 147 21.16 -2.78 6.45
C ILE A 147 20.47 -3.59 5.35
N CYS A 148 20.35 -3.00 4.16
CA CYS A 148 19.78 -3.68 3.00
C CYS A 148 20.78 -4.66 2.36
N ARG A 149 20.26 -5.66 1.65
CA ARG A 149 21.05 -6.63 0.88
C ARG A 149 22.08 -5.98 -0.05
N ARG A 150 21.75 -4.85 -0.68
CA ARG A 150 22.68 -4.12 -1.56
C ARG A 150 23.93 -3.67 -0.81
N CYS A 151 23.77 -3.07 0.37
CA CYS A 151 24.89 -2.64 1.20
C CYS A 151 25.67 -3.84 1.75
N ILE A 152 25.00 -4.93 2.14
CA ILE A 152 25.67 -6.17 2.56
C ILE A 152 26.60 -6.70 1.46
N ASN A 153 26.07 -6.87 0.24
CA ASN A 153 26.85 -7.39 -0.89
C ASN A 153 28.03 -6.49 -1.23
N HIS A 154 27.83 -5.17 -1.20
CA HIS A 154 28.89 -4.20 -1.46
C HIS A 154 30.01 -4.30 -0.41
N PHE A 155 29.68 -4.30 0.88
CA PHE A 155 30.68 -4.44 1.94
C PHE A 155 31.40 -5.78 1.89
N HIS A 156 30.68 -6.87 1.63
CA HIS A 156 31.30 -8.18 1.47
C HIS A 156 32.35 -8.19 0.34
N ALA A 157 32.04 -7.62 -0.82
CA ALA A 157 33.00 -7.51 -1.92
C ALA A 157 34.21 -6.64 -1.55
N SER A 158 33.98 -5.46 -0.94
CA SER A 158 35.06 -4.55 -0.57
C SER A 158 35.99 -5.10 0.50
N ILE A 159 35.50 -5.94 1.42
CA ILE A 159 36.35 -6.59 2.43
C ILE A 159 37.28 -7.61 1.76
N HIS A 160 36.76 -8.40 0.81
CA HIS A 160 37.57 -9.42 0.12
C HIS A 160 38.58 -8.84 -0.88
N GLU A 161 38.35 -7.64 -1.43
CA GLU A 161 39.34 -6.93 -2.25
C GLU A 161 40.51 -6.34 -1.44
N LEU A 162 40.38 -6.24 -0.12
CA LEU A 162 41.44 -5.73 0.78
C LEU A 162 42.35 -6.83 1.34
N ASP A 163 41.99 -8.10 1.12
CA ASP A 163 42.74 -9.27 1.56
C ASP A 163 43.70 -9.83 0.48
N ASP A 164 43.72 -9.23 -0.72
CA ASP A 164 44.66 -9.45 -1.84
C ASP A 164 45.71 -8.32 -1.95
#